data_AF-A0A535WIN6-F1
#
_entry.id   AF-A0A535WIN6-F1
#
_cell.length_a   1.000
_cell.length_b   1.000
_cell.length_c   1.000
_cell.angle_alpha   90.00
_cell.angle_beta   90.00
_cell.angle_gamma   90.00
#
_symmetry.space_group_name_H-M   'P 1'
#
loop_
_entity.id
_entity.type
_entity.pdbx_description
1 polymer ?
#
loop_
_entity_poly.entity_id
_entity_poly.type
_entity_poly.pdbx_seq_one_letter_code
_entity_poly.pdbx_strand_id
1 'polypeptide(L)'
;MRDEPAEPGIAPQGECSHLKQGGRLTPEVARLGQLWRAHLSSPPLAGRRTDTRRQEIALFESWLGSIVEAVLERPDGTLSPAHARLLAIREAEGNQEIWAAAGELGEPARAYVARLLAIQELLSKLPRER
;
A
#
# COMPACT_ATOMS: atom_id res chain seq x y z
N MET A 1 53.70 48.31 9.48
CA MET A 1 53.62 46.92 9.97
C MET A 1 52.17 46.68 10.36
N ARG A 2 51.43 45.99 9.47
CA ARG A 2 50.14 45.28 9.66
C ARG A 2 48.89 46.11 9.97
N ASP A 3 47.71 45.85 9.42
CA ASP A 3 47.25 45.00 8.31
C ASP A 3 45.80 45.44 8.01
N GLU A 4 45.45 45.59 6.75
CA GLU A 4 44.06 45.72 6.27
C GLU A 4 43.46 44.30 6.24
N PRO A 5 42.32 44.00 6.88
CA PRO A 5 41.67 42.72 6.67
C PRO A 5 40.71 42.81 5.49
N ALA A 6 41.12 42.10 4.44
CA ALA A 6 40.42 41.80 3.21
C ALA A 6 38.97 41.32 3.40
N GLU A 7 38.09 41.78 2.51
CA GLU A 7 36.84 41.08 2.19
C GLU A 7 37.17 39.73 1.53
N PRO A 8 36.55 38.62 1.96
CA PRO A 8 36.52 37.41 1.16
C PRO A 8 35.13 37.20 0.55
N GLY A 9 35.07 37.46 -0.76
CA GLY A 9 34.58 36.49 -1.74
C GLY A 9 33.13 36.05 -1.66
N ILE A 10 32.29 36.64 -2.52
CA ILE A 10 31.17 35.91 -3.12
C ILE A 10 31.76 34.83 -4.03
N ALA A 11 31.58 33.56 -3.64
CA ALA A 11 31.62 32.42 -4.55
C ALA A 11 30.26 31.72 -4.50
N PRO A 12 29.61 31.47 -5.65
CA PRO A 12 28.32 30.81 -5.73
C PRO A 12 28.46 29.29 -5.87
N GLN A 13 27.31 28.63 -5.70
CA GLN A 13 26.97 27.29 -6.17
C GLN A 13 27.22 26.10 -5.24
N GLY A 14 26.14 25.30 -5.19
CA GLY A 14 26.23 23.87 -5.00
C GLY A 14 26.16 23.43 -3.55
N GLU A 15 25.00 22.90 -3.16
CA GLU A 15 24.85 21.45 -3.05
C GLU A 15 23.61 21.13 -2.21
N CYS A 16 22.56 20.72 -2.92
CA CYS A 16 21.80 19.52 -2.63
C CYS A 16 21.59 19.16 -1.14
N SER A 17 20.91 20.02 -0.39
CA SER A 17 20.18 19.55 0.80
C SER A 17 18.86 18.88 0.38
N HIS A 18 18.99 17.83 -0.43
CA HIS A 18 17.89 16.92 -0.78
C HIS A 18 18.32 15.44 -0.70
N LEU A 19 19.32 15.17 0.13
CA LEU A 19 19.82 13.82 0.37
C LEU A 19 19.98 13.63 1.87
N LYS A 20 18.88 13.34 2.57
CA LYS A 20 18.78 12.34 3.67
C LYS A 20 17.30 12.05 3.97
N GLN A 21 16.54 11.55 3.00
CA GLN A 21 15.45 10.62 3.33
C GLN A 21 16.03 9.21 3.36
N GLY A 22 16.94 8.99 4.32
CA GLY A 22 17.46 7.66 4.61
C GLY A 22 16.40 6.85 5.35
N GLY A 23 15.76 5.92 4.64
CA GLY A 23 15.31 4.65 5.21
C GLY A 23 14.26 4.69 6.31
N ARG A 24 13.20 5.49 6.16
CA ARG A 24 11.94 5.20 6.85
C ARG A 24 10.88 4.97 5.79
N LEU A 25 10.36 3.73 5.75
CA LEU A 25 9.08 3.44 5.12
C LEU A 25 8.08 4.52 5.54
N THR A 26 7.28 5.02 4.60
CA THR A 26 6.30 6.05 4.93
C THR A 26 5.33 5.54 6.00
N PRO A 27 4.72 6.41 6.80
CA PRO A 27 3.70 6.01 7.78
C PRO A 27 2.60 5.14 7.17
N GLU A 28 2.25 5.39 5.90
CA GLU A 28 1.28 4.63 5.13
C GLU A 28 1.74 3.19 4.86
N VAL A 29 3.01 2.99 4.48
CA VAL A 29 3.55 1.64 4.24
C VAL A 29 3.68 0.85 5.54
N ALA A 30 4.07 1.52 6.64
CA ALA A 30 4.08 0.90 7.96
C ALA A 30 2.66 0.47 8.40
N ARG A 31 1.67 1.33 8.18
CA ARG A 31 0.25 1.05 8.44
C ARG A 31 -0.27 -0.10 7.57
N LEU A 32 0.13 -0.16 6.29
CA LEU A 32 -0.21 -1.24 5.37
C LEU A 32 0.30 -2.58 5.91
N GLY A 33 1.57 -2.64 6.28
CA GLY A 33 2.17 -3.84 6.86
C GLY A 33 1.53 -4.26 8.18
N GLN A 34 1.06 -3.31 9.00
CA GLN A 34 0.30 -3.62 10.21
C GLN A 34 -1.08 -4.21 9.90
N LEU A 35 -1.84 -3.57 9.01
CA LEU A 35 -3.17 -4.03 8.59
C LEU A 35 -3.10 -5.40 7.93
N TRP A 36 -2.14 -5.63 7.04
CA TRP A 36 -1.95 -6.91 6.36
C TRP A 36 -1.63 -8.03 7.35
N ARG A 37 -0.69 -7.82 8.28
CA ARG A 37 -0.38 -8.83 9.32
C ARG A 37 -1.58 -9.12 10.23
N ALA A 38 -2.33 -8.10 10.61
CA ALA A 38 -3.55 -8.28 11.40
C ALA A 38 -4.62 -9.06 10.63
N HIS A 39 -4.74 -8.81 9.32
CA HIS A 39 -5.62 -9.55 8.43
C HIS A 39 -5.22 -11.03 8.34
N LEU A 40 -3.94 -11.32 8.08
CA LEU A 40 -3.41 -12.69 8.03
C LEU A 40 -3.53 -13.45 9.36
N SER A 41 -3.56 -12.73 10.49
CA SER A 41 -3.76 -13.32 11.82
C SER A 41 -5.23 -13.64 12.11
N SER A 42 -6.16 -13.17 11.27
CA SER A 42 -7.58 -13.48 11.41
C SER A 42 -7.88 -14.89 10.91
N PRO A 43 -8.82 -15.63 11.53
CA PRO A 43 -9.24 -16.92 11.00
C PRO A 43 -9.78 -16.78 9.58
N PRO A 44 -9.46 -17.70 8.66
CA PRO A 44 -10.03 -17.69 7.32
C PRO A 44 -11.55 -17.89 7.39
N LEU A 45 -12.27 -17.44 6.37
CA LEU A 45 -13.72 -17.61 6.29
C LEU A 45 -14.09 -19.10 6.21
N ALA A 46 -14.57 -19.66 7.32
CA ALA A 46 -14.94 -21.08 7.45
C ALA A 46 -16.18 -21.45 6.62
N GLY A 47 -16.09 -22.46 5.75
CA GLY A 47 -17.21 -22.95 4.93
C GLY A 47 -16.76 -23.93 3.84
N ARG A 48 -17.68 -24.33 2.96
CA ARG A 48 -17.36 -25.27 1.86
C ARG A 48 -16.51 -24.58 0.79
N ARG A 49 -15.50 -25.29 0.29
CA ARG A 49 -14.63 -24.84 -0.81
C ARG A 49 -15.39 -24.56 -2.11
N THR A 50 -16.60 -25.10 -2.27
CA THR A 50 -17.45 -24.93 -3.46
C THR A 50 -18.40 -23.72 -3.36
N ASP A 51 -18.38 -22.95 -2.27
CA ASP A 51 -19.20 -21.73 -2.15
C ASP A 51 -18.58 -20.62 -3.00
N THR A 52 -19.22 -20.28 -4.12
CA THR A 52 -18.74 -19.29 -5.09
C THR A 52 -18.44 -17.93 -4.45
N ARG A 53 -19.22 -17.51 -3.45
CA ARG A 53 -19.01 -16.22 -2.76
C ARG A 53 -17.71 -16.20 -1.97
N ARG A 54 -17.35 -17.33 -1.38
CA ARG A 54 -16.07 -17.49 -0.67
C ARG A 54 -14.91 -17.55 -1.65
N GLN A 55 -15.10 -18.21 -2.79
CA GLN A 55 -14.10 -18.23 -3.85
C GLN A 55 -13.82 -16.83 -4.38
N GLU A 56 -14.87 -16.03 -4.59
CA GLU A 56 -14.75 -14.65 -5.03
C GLU A 56 -13.95 -13.79 -4.03
N ILE A 57 -14.28 -13.87 -2.74
CA ILE A 57 -13.53 -13.17 -1.69
C ILE A 57 -12.06 -13.67 -1.62
N ALA A 58 -11.83 -14.97 -1.76
CA ALA A 58 -10.48 -15.54 -1.73
C ALA A 58 -9.64 -15.13 -2.96
N LEU A 59 -10.26 -15.04 -4.14
CA LEU A 59 -9.61 -14.54 -5.35
C LEU A 59 -9.20 -13.08 -5.19
N PHE A 60 -10.11 -12.26 -4.64
CA PHE A 60 -9.83 -10.86 -4.34
C PHE A 60 -8.71 -10.69 -3.32
N GLU A 61 -8.73 -11.46 -2.23
CA GLU A 61 -7.65 -11.48 -1.24
C GLU A 61 -6.32 -11.89 -1.84
N SER A 62 -6.30 -12.97 -2.64
CA SER A 62 -5.06 -13.47 -3.26
C SER A 62 -4.46 -12.43 -4.21
N TRP A 63 -5.29 -11.77 -5.02
CA TRP A 63 -4.85 -10.69 -5.89
C TRP A 63 -4.30 -9.51 -5.07
N LEU A 64 -5.05 -9.04 -4.08
CA LEU A 64 -4.65 -7.92 -3.24
C LEU A 64 -3.34 -8.22 -2.47
N GLY A 65 -3.24 -9.43 -1.92
CA GLY A 65 -2.07 -9.90 -1.18
C GLY A 65 -0.79 -9.84 -2.01
N SER A 66 -0.85 -10.25 -3.29
CA SER A 66 0.30 -10.16 -4.19
C SER A 66 0.82 -8.72 -4.37
N ILE A 67 -0.08 -7.73 -4.39
CA ILE A 67 0.29 -6.32 -4.52
C ILE A 67 0.89 -5.82 -3.20
N VAL A 68 0.27 -6.18 -2.06
CA VAL A 68 0.75 -5.81 -0.73
C VAL A 68 2.15 -6.34 -0.49
N GLU A 69 2.39 -7.62 -0.74
CA GLU A 69 3.68 -8.27 -0.55
C GLU A 69 4.76 -7.59 -1.41
N ALA A 70 4.47 -7.34 -2.69
CA ALA A 70 5.41 -6.65 -3.57
C ALA A 70 5.73 -5.21 -3.10
N VAL A 71 4.79 -4.49 -2.50
CA VAL A 71 5.03 -3.17 -1.90
C VAL A 71 5.89 -3.29 -0.64
N LEU A 72 5.61 -4.27 0.22
CA LEU A 72 6.33 -4.46 1.48
C LEU A 72 7.76 -4.98 1.30
N GLU A 73 8.03 -5.69 0.21
CA GLU A 73 9.39 -6.14 -0.17
C GLU A 73 10.25 -5.01 -0.72
N ARG A 74 9.65 -3.90 -1.17
CA ARG A 74 10.37 -2.77 -1.74
C ARG A 74 11.00 -1.88 -0.66
N PRO A 75 12.29 -1.50 -0.79
CA PRO A 75 12.97 -0.65 0.20
C PRO A 75 12.32 0.73 0.39
N ASP A 76 11.70 1.27 -0.65
CA ASP A 76 11.05 2.57 -0.69
C ASP A 76 9.52 2.49 -0.51
N GLY A 77 8.95 1.28 -0.47
CA GLY A 77 7.52 1.04 -0.29
C GLY A 77 6.63 1.63 -1.39
N THR A 78 7.18 1.79 -2.61
CA THR A 78 6.44 2.34 -3.75
C THR A 78 5.66 1.28 -4.52
N LEU A 79 4.56 1.72 -5.15
CA LEU A 79 3.81 0.90 -6.10
C LEU A 79 4.50 0.87 -7.46
N SER A 80 4.71 -0.32 -8.01
CA SER A 80 5.15 -0.46 -9.41
C SER A 80 4.09 0.10 -10.38
N PRO A 81 4.47 0.55 -11.58
CA PRO A 81 3.51 1.04 -12.57
C PRO A 81 2.46 -0.02 -12.95
N ALA A 82 2.85 -1.29 -12.98
CA ALA A 82 1.94 -2.41 -13.25
C ALA A 82 0.88 -2.56 -12.15
N HIS A 83 1.28 -2.57 -10.87
CA HIS A 83 0.34 -2.68 -9.74
C HIS A 83 -0.55 -1.44 -9.62
N ALA A 84 -0.01 -0.24 -9.86
CA ALA A 84 -0.80 0.99 -9.91
C ALA A 84 -1.89 0.92 -10.99
N ARG A 85 -1.59 0.34 -12.16
CA ARG A 85 -2.57 0.15 -13.23
C ARG A 85 -3.64 -0.88 -12.85
N LEU A 86 -3.26 -2.01 -12.24
CA LEU A 86 -4.23 -3.02 -11.79
C LEU A 86 -5.19 -2.46 -10.73
N LEU A 87 -4.68 -1.69 -9.77
CA LEU A 87 -5.50 -1.00 -8.78
C LEU A 87 -6.49 -0.03 -9.43
N ALA A 88 -6.03 0.79 -10.39
CA ALA A 88 -6.90 1.74 -11.09
C ALA A 88 -8.00 1.05 -11.90
N ILE A 89 -7.70 -0.08 -12.55
CA ILE A 89 -8.71 -0.89 -13.24
C ILE A 89 -9.74 -1.39 -12.24
N ARG A 90 -9.30 -1.95 -11.12
CA ARG A 90 -10.21 -2.48 -10.09
C ARG A 90 -11.07 -1.38 -9.46
N GLU A 91 -10.51 -0.20 -9.21
CA GLU A 91 -11.28 0.94 -8.71
C GLU A 91 -12.36 1.40 -9.69
N ALA A 92 -12.09 1.34 -10.99
CA ALA A 92 -13.06 1.67 -12.04
C ALA A 92 -14.19 0.62 -12.16
N GLU A 93 -13.88 -0.66 -11.97
CA GLU A 93 -14.88 -1.74 -11.89
C GLU A 93 -15.76 -1.63 -10.64
N GLY A 94 -15.17 -1.14 -9.54
CA GLY A 94 -15.83 -1.04 -8.24
C GLY A 94 -15.85 -2.36 -7.46
N ASN A 95 -16.37 -2.30 -6.24
CA ASN A 95 -16.33 -3.42 -5.28
C ASN A 95 -17.73 -4.00 -4.97
N GLN A 96 -18.72 -3.79 -5.86
CA GLN A 96 -20.10 -4.19 -5.61
C GLN A 96 -20.26 -5.71 -5.44
N GLU A 97 -19.63 -6.50 -6.30
CA GLU A 97 -19.70 -7.97 -6.27
C GLU A 97 -19.12 -8.55 -4.97
N ILE A 98 -17.97 -8.01 -4.53
CA ILE A 98 -17.32 -8.41 -3.28
C ILE A 98 -18.16 -8.02 -2.07
N TRP A 99 -18.78 -6.84 -2.08
CA TRP A 99 -19.72 -6.44 -1.04
C TRP A 99 -20.98 -7.29 -1.01
N ALA A 100 -21.54 -7.66 -2.17
CA ALA A 100 -22.69 -8.54 -2.26
C ALA A 100 -22.36 -9.93 -1.71
N ALA A 101 -21.23 -10.51 -2.12
CA ALA A 101 -20.75 -11.81 -1.61
C ALA A 101 -20.59 -11.80 -0.08
N ALA A 102 -19.97 -10.75 0.47
CA ALA A 102 -19.86 -10.58 1.92
C ALA A 102 -21.23 -10.38 2.60
N GLY A 103 -22.11 -9.62 1.96
CA GLY A 103 -23.47 -9.34 2.40
C GLY A 103 -24.26 -10.62 2.63
N GLU A 104 -24.20 -11.55 1.67
CA GLU A 104 -24.86 -12.84 1.69
C GLU A 104 -24.25 -13.83 2.69
N LEU A 105 -22.93 -13.80 2.88
CA LEU A 105 -22.25 -14.64 3.86
C LEU A 105 -22.43 -14.14 5.32
N GLY A 106 -22.83 -12.88 5.50
CA GLY A 106 -23.06 -12.27 6.81
C GLY A 106 -21.77 -11.98 7.58
N GLU A 107 -21.87 -11.87 8.91
CA GLU A 107 -20.69 -11.83 9.77
C GLU A 107 -20.12 -13.25 9.97
N PRO A 108 -18.80 -13.45 9.95
CA PRO A 108 -17.73 -12.44 9.97
C PRO A 108 -17.25 -11.98 8.57
N ALA A 109 -17.88 -12.40 7.48
CA ALA A 109 -17.42 -12.13 6.12
C ALA A 109 -17.43 -10.63 5.77
N ARG A 110 -18.43 -9.88 6.25
CA ARG A 110 -18.47 -8.42 6.08
C ARG A 110 -17.28 -7.73 6.73
N ALA A 111 -16.97 -8.06 7.99
CA ALA A 111 -15.78 -7.54 8.66
C ALA A 111 -14.48 -7.93 7.95
N TYR A 112 -14.41 -9.13 7.39
CA TYR A 112 -13.27 -9.61 6.62
C TYR A 112 -13.05 -8.77 5.35
N VAL A 113 -14.09 -8.61 4.54
CA VAL A 113 -14.03 -7.82 3.30
C VAL A 113 -13.78 -6.34 3.58
N ALA A 114 -14.37 -5.77 4.64
CA ALA A 114 -14.10 -4.40 5.04
C ALA A 114 -12.61 -4.14 5.29
N ARG A 115 -11.89 -5.09 5.90
CA ARG A 115 -10.43 -4.99 6.09
C ARG A 115 -9.66 -5.03 4.77
N LEU A 116 -10.01 -5.94 3.86
CA LEU A 116 -9.38 -6.01 2.54
C LEU A 116 -9.59 -4.71 1.74
N LEU A 117 -10.77 -4.13 1.80
CA LEU A 117 -11.06 -2.86 1.12
C LEU A 117 -10.31 -1.67 1.73
N ALA A 118 -10.14 -1.65 3.05
CA ALA A 118 -9.29 -0.64 3.71
C ALA A 118 -7.81 -0.77 3.30
N ILE A 119 -7.34 -2.00 3.05
CA ILE A 119 -6.00 -2.27 2.54
C ILE A 119 -5.87 -1.77 1.09
N GLN A 120 -6.84 -2.06 0.22
CA GLN A 120 -6.88 -1.53 -1.14
C GLN A 120 -6.87 0.01 -1.17
N GLU A 121 -7.68 0.66 -0.34
CA GLU A 121 -7.74 2.12 -0.23
C GLU A 121 -6.41 2.72 0.23
N LEU A 122 -5.67 2.01 1.10
CA LEU A 122 -4.35 2.46 1.53
C LEU A 122 -3.31 2.29 0.41
N LEU A 123 -3.37 1.19 -0.34
CA LEU A 123 -2.51 0.97 -1.51
C LEU A 123 -2.68 2.10 -2.54
N SER A 124 -3.91 2.51 -2.86
CA SER A 124 -4.12 3.53 -3.90
C SER A 124 -3.59 4.93 -3.53
N LYS A 125 -3.25 5.15 -2.27
CA LYS A 125 -2.62 6.38 -1.76
C LYS A 125 -1.10 6.34 -1.73
N LEU A 126 -0.48 5.19 -2.02
CA LEU A 126 0.96 5.06 -1.98
C LEU A 126 1.65 5.77 -3.15
N PRO A 127 2.89 6.26 -2.93
CA PRO A 127 3.70 6.81 -4.02
C PRO A 127 3.98 5.73 -5.07
N ARG A 128 4.02 6.16 -6.33
CA ARG A 128 4.37 5.29 -7.46
C ARG A 128 5.86 5.39 -7.73
N GLU A 129 6.45 4.26 -8.12
CA GLU A 129 7.77 4.24 -8.72
C GLU A 129 7.79 5.16 -9.96
N ARG A 130 8.88 5.92 -10.11
CA ARG A 130 9.07 6.86 -11.22
C ARG A 130 9.57 6.17 -12.48
#